data_AF-A0A4Z0RB32-F1
#
_entry.id   AF-A0A4Z0RB32-F1
#
_cell.length_a   1.000
_cell.length_b   1.000
_cell.length_c   1.000
_cell.angle_alpha   90.00
_cell.angle_beta   90.00
_cell.angle_gamma   90.00
#
_symmetry.space_group_name_H-M   'P 1'
#
loop_
_entity.id
_entity.type
_entity.pdbx_description
1 polymer ?
#
loop_
_entity_poly.entity_id
_entity_poly.type
_entity_poly.pdbx_seq_one_letter_code
_entity_poly.pdbx_strand_id
1 'polypeptide(L)'
;MSGQTICGIDLGSRSVKIALMRSENEEEGFEILRLESLDTIRFYREYGRKQGEKLVVDFEALGLPVVDCLVSTGYGRNTLELAGGAAIPELKAHVLGAIYQTGLKDFTLVDLGGQDSKIIQVRNGKMVDFMTNDKCAASSGRYLENMATILDVSLEQLGQYVDAPVELNSTCAVFGESELIGKIVEGFPLAELAAGVNSTIVKRILPLLRSFTGEVLVFTGGVAHNHAVGRLLEAGSGKRIVVPKEPQFNGAIGCCCEGRV
;
A
#
# COMPACT_ATOMS: atom_id res chain seq x y z
N MET A 1 21.47 -24.98 -12.77
CA MET A 1 20.97 -25.03 -11.38
C MET A 1 19.59 -24.42 -11.43
N SER A 2 18.57 -25.06 -10.87
CA SER A 2 17.20 -24.51 -10.92
C SER A 2 17.12 -23.29 -10.01
N GLY A 3 16.64 -22.16 -10.53
CA GLY A 3 16.47 -20.94 -9.74
C GLY A 3 15.55 -21.14 -8.53
N GLN A 4 15.81 -20.38 -7.46
CA GLN A 4 15.03 -20.40 -6.22
C GLN A 4 13.69 -19.70 -6.42
N THR A 5 12.60 -20.39 -6.09
CA THR A 5 11.24 -19.84 -6.11
C THR A 5 10.85 -19.36 -4.71
N ILE A 6 10.52 -18.07 -4.60
CA ILE A 6 10.24 -17.39 -3.33
C ILE A 6 8.81 -16.86 -3.36
N CYS A 7 8.06 -17.10 -2.29
CA CYS A 7 6.74 -16.55 -2.06
C CYS A 7 6.79 -15.46 -0.99
N GLY A 8 6.42 -14.24 -1.38
CA GLY A 8 6.22 -13.11 -0.49
C GLY A 8 4.73 -12.91 -0.23
N ILE A 9 4.32 -12.89 1.03
CA ILE A 9 2.92 -12.62 1.41
C ILE A 9 2.84 -11.37 2.30
N ASP A 10 2.12 -10.35 1.85
CA ASP A 10 1.75 -9.19 2.65
C ASP A 10 0.31 -9.34 3.13
N LEU A 11 0.17 -9.68 4.42
CA LEU A 11 -1.10 -9.88 5.12
C LEU A 11 -1.70 -8.53 5.54
N GLY A 12 -2.13 -7.75 4.54
CA GLY A 12 -2.72 -6.43 4.75
C GLY A 12 -4.11 -6.48 5.36
N SER A 13 -4.59 -5.34 5.85
CA SER A 13 -5.91 -5.23 6.47
C SER A 13 -7.09 -5.35 5.50
N ARG A 14 -6.88 -4.92 4.25
CA ARG A 14 -7.91 -4.92 3.19
C ARG A 14 -7.69 -5.95 2.10
N SER A 15 -6.43 -6.14 1.72
CA SER A 15 -6.04 -7.19 0.81
C SER A 15 -4.81 -7.92 1.33
N VAL A 16 -4.80 -9.23 1.10
CA VAL A 16 -3.60 -10.05 1.15
C VAL A 16 -2.98 -10.04 -0.24
N LYS A 17 -1.71 -9.64 -0.32
CA LYS A 17 -0.96 -9.58 -1.58
C LYS A 17 0.07 -10.70 -1.58
N ILE A 18 0.09 -11.48 -2.65
CA ILE A 18 1.01 -12.58 -2.87
C ILE A 18 1.89 -12.22 -4.06
N ALA A 19 3.19 -12.34 -3.89
CA ALA A 19 4.17 -12.27 -4.96
C ALA A 19 4.93 -13.59 -5.02
N LEU A 20 4.98 -14.20 -6.20
CA LEU A 20 5.82 -15.35 -6.48
C LEU A 20 6.94 -14.88 -7.42
N MET A 21 8.18 -15.02 -6.98
CA MET A 21 9.36 -14.55 -7.71
C MET A 21 10.38 -15.67 -7.82
N ARG A 22 11.07 -15.75 -8.96
CA ARG A 22 12.20 -16.66 -9.17
C ARG A 22 13.49 -15.85 -9.19
N SER A 23 14.48 -16.33 -8.44
CA SER A 23 15.87 -15.86 -8.49
C SER A 23 16.72 -16.95 -9.12
N GLU A 24 17.26 -16.74 -10.32
CA GLU A 24 18.17 -17.72 -10.93
C GLU A 24 19.54 -17.67 -10.24
N ASN A 25 20.19 -16.49 -10.21
CA ASN A 25 21.51 -16.25 -9.61
C ASN A 25 21.54 -14.85 -8.95
N GLU A 26 22.51 -14.55 -8.07
CA GLU A 26 22.66 -13.20 -7.44
C GLU A 26 22.71 -12.04 -8.46
N GLU A 27 23.27 -12.28 -9.64
CA GLU A 27 23.53 -11.26 -10.67
C GLU A 27 22.37 -11.04 -11.65
N GLU A 28 21.45 -12.00 -11.82
CA GLU A 28 20.43 -11.97 -12.90
C GLU A 28 19.07 -11.39 -12.48
N GLY A 29 18.98 -10.83 -11.27
CA GLY A 29 17.77 -10.20 -10.75
C GLY A 29 16.66 -11.21 -10.43
N PHE A 30 15.40 -10.74 -10.40
CA PHE A 30 14.24 -11.58 -10.15
C PHE A 30 13.29 -11.59 -11.34
N GLU A 31 12.71 -12.74 -11.63
CA GLU A 31 11.54 -12.89 -12.49
C GLU A 31 10.27 -12.89 -11.63
N ILE A 32 9.31 -12.00 -11.90
CA ILE A 32 7.98 -12.05 -11.26
C ILE A 32 7.14 -13.07 -12.01
N LEU A 33 6.81 -14.18 -11.34
CA LEU A 33 6.00 -15.27 -11.89
C LEU A 33 4.50 -15.04 -11.72
N ARG A 34 4.10 -14.48 -10.56
CA ARG A 34 2.69 -14.23 -10.23
C ARG A 34 2.58 -13.11 -9.21
N LEU A 35 1.60 -12.23 -9.43
CA LEU A 35 1.10 -11.29 -8.44
C LEU A 35 -0.39 -11.53 -8.26
N GLU A 36 -0.85 -11.61 -7.02
CA GLU A 36 -2.26 -11.85 -6.73
C GLU A 36 -2.72 -11.12 -5.48
N SER A 37 -3.84 -10.42 -5.58
CA SER A 37 -4.46 -9.70 -4.47
C SER A 37 -5.82 -10.31 -4.17
N LEU A 38 -6.03 -10.67 -2.91
CA LEU A 38 -7.26 -11.28 -2.40
C LEU A 38 -7.82 -10.41 -1.28
N ASP A 39 -9.14 -10.33 -1.14
CA ASP A 39 -9.74 -9.72 0.06
C ASP A 39 -9.25 -10.46 1.31
N THR A 40 -8.84 -9.71 2.32
CA THR A 40 -8.23 -10.27 3.53
C THR A 40 -9.14 -11.26 4.26
N ILE A 41 -10.43 -10.97 4.38
CA ILE A 41 -11.36 -11.84 5.10
C ILE A 41 -11.63 -13.10 4.29
N ARG A 42 -11.82 -12.96 2.98
CA ARG A 42 -11.95 -14.09 2.08
C ARG A 42 -10.73 -15.00 2.15
N PHE A 43 -9.52 -14.42 2.12
CA PHE A 43 -8.28 -15.17 2.22
C PHE A 43 -8.21 -16.02 3.49
N TYR A 44 -8.48 -15.42 4.66
CA TYR A 44 -8.44 -16.17 5.92
C TYR A 44 -9.52 -17.24 6.01
N ARG A 45 -10.71 -17.01 5.45
CA ARG A 45 -11.81 -18.00 5.46
C ARG A 45 -11.53 -19.19 4.54
N GLU A 46 -11.09 -18.91 3.31
CA GLU A 46 -10.93 -19.93 2.28
C GLU A 46 -9.60 -20.68 2.46
N TYR A 47 -8.49 -19.96 2.69
CA TYR A 47 -7.14 -20.52 2.64
C TYR A 47 -6.40 -20.55 3.98
N GLY A 48 -6.87 -19.82 4.99
CA GLY A 48 -6.23 -19.77 6.31
C GLY A 48 -6.75 -20.85 7.26
N ARG A 49 -5.83 -21.53 7.96
CA ARG A 49 -6.15 -22.43 9.08
C ARG A 49 -5.22 -22.11 10.26
N LYS A 50 -5.75 -22.16 11.48
CA LYS A 50 -4.92 -22.04 12.68
C LYS A 50 -4.41 -23.42 13.09
N GLN A 51 -3.09 -23.56 13.20
CA GLN A 51 -2.46 -24.76 13.75
C GLN A 51 -1.49 -24.33 14.87
N GLY A 52 -1.86 -24.62 16.12
CA GLY A 52 -1.18 -24.05 17.28
C GLY A 52 -1.34 -22.53 17.30
N GLU A 53 -0.24 -21.80 17.44
CA GLU A 53 -0.20 -20.32 17.41
C GLU A 53 0.09 -19.76 16.02
N LYS A 54 0.17 -20.63 15.00
CA LYS A 54 0.56 -20.26 13.64
C LYS A 54 -0.62 -20.29 12.68
N LEU A 55 -0.55 -19.43 11.68
CA LEU A 55 -1.39 -19.46 10.49
C LEU A 55 -0.76 -20.42 9.48
N VAL A 56 -1.47 -21.47 9.10
CA VAL A 56 -1.14 -22.32 7.96
C VAL A 56 -1.98 -21.84 6.78
N VAL A 57 -1.34 -21.65 5.63
CA VAL A 57 -2.01 -21.26 4.39
C VAL A 57 -2.06 -22.46 3.45
N ASP A 58 -3.23 -22.74 2.92
CA ASP A 58 -3.47 -23.80 1.95
C ASP A 58 -2.99 -23.36 0.55
N PHE A 59 -1.73 -23.65 0.24
CA PHE A 59 -1.11 -23.27 -1.03
C PHE A 59 -1.71 -24.04 -2.22
N GLU A 60 -2.15 -25.28 -2.00
CA GLU A 60 -2.81 -26.07 -3.04
C GLU A 60 -4.15 -25.43 -3.44
N ALA A 61 -4.96 -25.03 -2.46
CA ALA A 61 -6.22 -24.33 -2.72
C ALA A 61 -6.02 -22.94 -3.38
N LEU A 62 -4.88 -22.28 -3.13
CA LEU A 62 -4.48 -21.05 -3.85
C LEU A 62 -3.93 -21.31 -5.26
N GLY A 63 -3.69 -22.57 -5.61
CA GLY A 63 -3.01 -22.97 -6.85
C GLY A 63 -1.57 -22.42 -6.91
N LEU A 64 -0.90 -22.30 -5.77
CA LEU A 64 0.51 -21.92 -5.69
C LEU A 64 1.39 -23.17 -5.77
N PRO A 65 2.53 -23.11 -6.47
CA PRO A 65 3.46 -24.23 -6.50
C PRO A 65 4.15 -24.41 -5.15
N VAL A 66 4.87 -25.52 -4.99
CA VAL A 66 5.87 -25.65 -3.92
C VAL A 66 6.92 -24.56 -4.10
N VAL A 67 7.29 -23.91 -2.99
CA VAL A 67 8.26 -22.82 -2.99
C VAL A 67 9.44 -23.16 -2.09
N ASP A 68 10.61 -22.65 -2.45
CA ASP A 68 11.85 -22.87 -1.70
C ASP A 68 11.95 -21.96 -0.47
N CYS A 69 11.32 -20.78 -0.54
CA CYS A 69 11.31 -19.82 0.56
C CYS A 69 9.95 -19.11 0.67
N LEU A 70 9.52 -18.87 1.90
CA LEU A 70 8.30 -18.17 2.24
C LEU A 70 8.63 -17.04 3.20
N VAL A 71 8.29 -15.80 2.83
CA VAL A 71 8.50 -14.61 3.67
C VAL A 71 7.20 -13.83 3.76
N SER A 72 6.86 -13.38 4.96
CA SER A 72 5.60 -12.69 5.23
C SER A 72 5.78 -11.34 5.92
N THR A 73 4.80 -10.45 5.71
CA THR A 73 4.71 -9.15 6.36
C THR A 73 3.26 -8.69 6.53
N GLY A 74 3.04 -7.45 6.96
CA GLY A 74 1.72 -6.83 7.10
C GLY A 74 1.05 -7.09 8.45
N TYR A 75 -0.15 -6.54 8.64
CA TYR A 75 -0.93 -6.57 9.88
C TYR A 75 -1.15 -7.97 10.44
N GLY A 76 -1.48 -8.94 9.58
CA GLY A 76 -1.79 -10.32 10.00
C GLY A 76 -0.66 -10.97 10.81
N ARG A 77 0.59 -10.55 10.58
CA ARG A 77 1.77 -11.07 11.29
C ARG A 77 1.73 -10.78 12.80
N ASN A 78 1.07 -9.70 13.22
CA ASN A 78 0.98 -9.31 14.62
C ASN A 78 -0.03 -10.18 15.39
N THR A 79 -0.86 -10.95 14.67
CA THR A 79 -1.90 -11.79 15.26
C THR A 79 -1.55 -13.28 15.18
N LEU A 80 -0.97 -13.72 14.06
CA LEU A 80 -0.55 -15.11 13.85
C LEU A 80 0.72 -15.15 12.99
N GLU A 81 1.75 -15.86 13.44
CA GLU A 81 2.94 -16.13 12.63
C GLU A 81 2.61 -17.11 11.50
N LEU A 82 3.11 -16.87 10.29
CA LEU A 82 2.93 -17.78 9.17
C LEU A 82 3.77 -19.05 9.38
N ALA A 83 3.15 -20.22 9.28
CA ALA A 83 3.84 -21.50 9.38
C ALA A 83 4.74 -21.74 8.15
N GLY A 84 5.94 -22.26 8.39
CA GLY A 84 6.86 -22.64 7.30
C GLY A 84 7.59 -21.50 6.60
N GLY A 85 7.50 -20.27 7.13
CA GLY A 85 8.19 -19.10 6.55
C GLY A 85 8.76 -18.15 7.60
N ALA A 86 9.55 -17.18 7.13
CA ALA A 86 10.04 -16.08 7.94
C ALA A 86 9.01 -14.92 7.95
N ALA A 87 9.07 -14.08 8.98
CA ALA A 87 8.28 -12.86 9.06
C ALA A 87 9.22 -11.65 9.21
N ILE A 88 8.99 -10.62 8.40
CA ILE A 88 9.73 -9.35 8.48
C ILE A 88 8.80 -8.17 8.78
N PRO A 89 9.32 -7.10 9.41
CA PRO A 89 8.58 -5.87 9.58
C PRO A 89 8.13 -5.27 8.25
N GLU A 90 6.91 -4.76 8.21
CA GLU A 90 6.30 -4.17 7.00
C GLU A 90 7.09 -2.97 6.47
N LEU A 91 7.63 -2.14 7.37
CA LEU A 91 8.52 -1.05 7.00
C LEU A 91 9.74 -1.55 6.21
N LYS A 92 10.34 -2.67 6.65
CA LYS A 92 11.47 -3.28 5.96
C LYS A 92 11.06 -3.81 4.59
N ALA A 93 9.97 -4.58 4.54
CA ALA A 93 9.45 -5.14 3.29
C ALA A 93 9.16 -4.04 2.26
N HIS A 94 8.43 -2.99 2.63
CA HIS A 94 8.11 -1.90 1.70
C HIS A 94 9.34 -1.12 1.24
N VAL A 95 10.35 -0.93 2.09
CA VAL A 95 11.62 -0.30 1.65
C VAL A 95 12.34 -1.19 0.64
N LEU A 96 12.46 -2.49 0.89
CA LEU A 96 13.10 -3.44 -0.03
C LEU A 96 12.37 -3.50 -1.38
N GLY A 97 11.04 -3.59 -1.36
CA GLY A 97 10.23 -3.58 -2.57
C GLY A 97 10.40 -2.28 -3.37
N ALA A 98 10.44 -1.13 -2.68
CA ALA A 98 10.60 0.16 -3.35
C ALA A 98 11.98 0.31 -4.00
N ILE A 99 13.04 -0.13 -3.30
CA ILE A 99 14.40 -0.16 -3.85
C ILE A 99 14.45 -1.07 -5.08
N TYR A 100 13.89 -2.27 -4.99
CA TYR A 100 13.88 -3.22 -6.11
C TYR A 100 13.15 -2.66 -7.34
N GLN A 101 11.94 -2.13 -7.14
CA GLN A 101 11.10 -1.69 -8.25
C GLN A 101 11.56 -0.36 -8.90
N THR A 102 12.27 0.49 -8.16
CA THR A 102 12.66 1.83 -8.65
C THR A 102 14.16 1.99 -8.90
N GLY A 103 15.00 1.12 -8.34
CA GLY A 103 16.45 1.25 -8.33
C GLY A 103 16.99 2.40 -7.46
N LEU A 104 16.12 3.15 -6.80
CA LEU A 104 16.51 4.30 -5.98
C LEU A 104 17.05 3.86 -4.62
N LYS A 105 18.07 4.58 -4.13
CA LYS A 105 18.65 4.38 -2.79
C LYS A 105 18.43 5.55 -1.83
N ASP A 106 17.97 6.69 -2.34
CA ASP A 106 17.66 7.89 -1.55
C ASP A 106 16.29 8.42 -1.95
N PHE A 107 15.31 8.29 -1.06
CA PHE A 107 13.93 8.74 -1.28
C PHE A 107 13.17 8.83 0.06
N THR A 108 11.98 9.42 0.04
CA THR A 108 10.98 9.27 1.09
C THR A 108 9.88 8.36 0.57
N LEU A 109 9.68 7.20 1.18
CA LEU A 109 8.55 6.35 0.87
C LEU A 109 7.29 6.97 1.49
N VAL A 110 6.21 7.03 0.73
CA VAL A 110 4.86 7.31 1.20
C VAL A 110 4.04 6.08 0.86
N ASP A 111 3.63 5.31 1.85
CA ASP A 111 2.80 4.13 1.68
C ASP A 111 1.40 4.45 2.23
N LEU A 112 0.41 4.53 1.34
CA LEU A 112 -0.99 4.76 1.74
C LEU A 112 -1.77 3.46 1.54
N GLY A 113 -1.92 2.72 2.64
CA GLY A 113 -2.65 1.47 2.72
C GLY A 113 -4.14 1.67 2.93
N GLY A 114 -4.85 0.56 3.18
CA GLY A 114 -6.30 0.58 3.40
C GLY A 114 -6.71 1.16 4.75
N GLN A 115 -5.94 0.90 5.81
CA GLN A 115 -6.26 1.37 7.17
C GLN A 115 -5.16 2.22 7.81
N ASP A 116 -3.96 2.20 7.25
CA ASP A 116 -2.83 2.98 7.75
C ASP A 116 -2.13 3.76 6.64
N SER A 117 -1.20 4.59 7.09
CA SER A 117 -0.28 5.32 6.23
C SER A 117 1.11 5.30 6.87
N LYS A 118 2.14 5.22 6.03
CA LYS A 118 3.53 5.15 6.47
C LYS A 118 4.37 6.12 5.66
N ILE A 119 5.25 6.83 6.33
CA ILE A 119 6.25 7.69 5.70
C ILE A 119 7.62 7.22 6.19
N ILE A 120 8.52 6.90 5.26
CA ILE A 120 9.82 6.31 5.58
C ILE A 120 10.92 7.08 4.87
N GLN A 121 11.88 7.61 5.62
CA GLN A 121 13.09 8.18 5.03
C GLN A 121 14.08 7.08 4.71
N VAL A 122 14.47 6.98 3.44
CA VAL A 122 15.52 6.05 2.98
C VAL A 122 16.74 6.85 2.53
N ARG A 123 17.92 6.48 3.04
CA ARG A 123 19.23 7.01 2.63
C ARG A 123 20.21 5.87 2.40
N ASN A 124 20.94 5.91 1.29
CA ASN A 124 21.89 4.86 0.91
C ASN A 124 21.28 3.43 1.02
N GLY A 125 20.01 3.28 0.65
CA GLY A 125 19.26 2.01 0.71
C GLY A 125 18.87 1.56 2.12
N LYS A 126 19.04 2.41 3.14
CA LYS A 126 18.69 2.11 4.53
C LYS A 126 17.62 3.06 5.04
N MET A 127 16.68 2.52 5.82
CA MET A 127 15.72 3.33 6.57
C MET A 127 16.45 4.10 7.67
N VAL A 128 16.28 5.43 7.70
CA VAL A 128 16.91 6.32 8.70
C VAL A 128 15.92 7.01 9.61
N ASP A 129 14.66 7.13 9.17
CA ASP A 129 13.56 7.67 9.97
C ASP A 129 12.23 7.12 9.43
N PHE A 130 11.20 7.06 10.26
CA PHE A 130 9.88 6.64 9.84
C PHE A 130 8.78 7.18 10.75
N MET A 131 7.58 7.25 10.20
CA MET A 131 6.37 7.55 10.95
C MET A 131 5.21 6.74 10.37
N THR A 132 4.35 6.24 11.25
CA THR A 132 3.15 5.47 10.89
C THR A 132 1.92 6.11 11.53
N ASN A 133 0.80 6.09 10.81
CA ASN A 133 -0.51 6.42 11.37
C ASN A 133 -1.48 5.27 11.10
N ASP A 134 -1.78 4.53 12.17
CA ASP A 134 -2.66 3.35 12.21
C ASP A 134 -3.93 3.59 13.05
N LYS A 135 -4.05 4.76 13.69
CA LYS A 135 -5.16 5.08 14.60
C LYS A 135 -6.33 5.80 13.91
N CYS A 136 -6.09 6.37 12.73
CA CYS A 136 -7.08 7.22 12.07
C CYS A 136 -7.26 6.84 10.60
N ALA A 137 -8.49 6.46 10.24
CA ALA A 137 -8.87 6.15 8.86
C ALA A 137 -8.84 7.38 7.91
N ALA A 138 -8.78 8.59 8.46
CA ALA A 138 -8.86 9.83 7.68
C ALA A 138 -7.68 10.02 6.71
N SER A 139 -6.55 9.35 6.91
CA SER A 139 -5.38 9.44 6.03
C SER A 139 -5.05 8.12 5.32
N SER A 140 -6.04 7.25 5.13
CA SER A 140 -5.87 5.95 4.46
C SER A 140 -6.93 5.69 3.39
N GLY A 141 -6.78 4.60 2.64
CA GLY A 141 -7.70 4.20 1.58
C GLY A 141 -9.14 4.03 2.07
N ARG A 142 -9.37 3.70 3.34
CA ARG A 142 -10.72 3.59 3.91
C ARG A 142 -11.50 4.89 3.83
N TYR A 143 -10.85 6.04 3.96
CA TYR A 143 -11.50 7.33 3.73
C TYR A 143 -12.01 7.44 2.29
N LEU A 144 -11.18 7.07 1.31
CA LEU A 144 -11.55 7.11 -0.11
C LEU A 144 -12.67 6.11 -0.43
N GLU A 145 -12.63 4.89 0.13
CA GLU A 145 -13.69 3.88 -0.02
C GLU A 145 -15.06 4.40 0.46
N ASN A 146 -15.08 5.01 1.65
CA ASN A 146 -16.30 5.57 2.22
C ASN A 146 -16.83 6.73 1.35
N MET A 147 -15.96 7.66 0.94
CA MET A 147 -16.37 8.81 0.13
C MET A 147 -16.81 8.43 -1.28
N ALA A 148 -16.15 7.44 -1.90
CA ALA A 148 -16.55 6.88 -3.20
C ALA A 148 -17.97 6.29 -3.13
N THR A 149 -18.28 5.59 -2.03
CA THR A 149 -19.61 5.04 -1.77
C THR A 149 -20.67 6.14 -1.68
N ILE A 150 -20.39 7.24 -0.98
CA ILE A 150 -21.32 8.37 -0.84
C ILE A 150 -21.56 9.08 -2.18
N LEU A 151 -20.53 9.18 -3.02
CA LEU A 151 -20.61 9.79 -4.34
C LEU A 151 -21.16 8.83 -5.42
N ASP A 152 -21.42 7.57 -5.06
CA ASP A 152 -21.84 6.51 -5.98
C ASP A 152 -20.88 6.35 -7.18
N VAL A 153 -19.58 6.30 -6.90
CA VAL A 153 -18.53 6.10 -7.90
C VAL A 153 -17.56 4.99 -7.47
N SER A 154 -16.90 4.37 -8.45
CA SER A 154 -15.77 3.49 -8.18
C SER A 154 -14.55 4.29 -7.68
N LEU A 155 -13.63 3.62 -6.97
CA LEU A 155 -12.33 4.22 -6.60
C LEU A 155 -11.51 4.65 -7.83
N GLU A 156 -11.64 3.93 -8.94
CA GLU A 156 -10.99 4.28 -10.20
C GLU A 156 -11.52 5.62 -10.74
N GLN A 157 -12.85 5.77 -10.81
CA GLN A 157 -13.47 7.03 -11.21
C GLN A 157 -13.12 8.16 -10.25
N LEU A 158 -13.15 7.92 -8.93
CA LEU A 158 -12.75 8.92 -7.93
C LEU A 158 -11.34 9.44 -8.22
N GLY A 159 -10.41 8.56 -8.60
CA GLY A 159 -9.02 8.90 -8.86
C GLY A 159 -8.73 9.71 -10.14
N GLN A 160 -9.75 10.10 -10.90
CA GLN A 160 -9.62 10.90 -12.12
C GLN A 160 -9.71 12.41 -11.89
N TYR A 161 -10.23 12.85 -10.73
CA TYR A 161 -10.60 14.25 -10.49
C TYR A 161 -9.58 15.00 -9.63
N VAL A 162 -9.01 16.09 -10.17
CA VAL A 162 -8.03 16.95 -9.48
C VAL A 162 -8.41 18.44 -9.46
N ASP A 163 -9.22 18.88 -10.42
CA ASP A 163 -9.47 20.30 -10.67
C ASP A 163 -10.68 20.81 -9.89
N ALA A 164 -10.65 22.10 -9.55
CA ALA A 164 -11.71 22.81 -8.82
C ALA A 164 -12.27 22.03 -7.59
N PRO A 165 -11.41 21.61 -6.65
CA PRO A 165 -11.86 20.83 -5.51
C PRO A 165 -12.81 21.63 -4.62
N VAL A 166 -13.96 21.03 -4.29
CA VAL A 166 -14.81 21.55 -3.20
C VAL A 166 -14.02 21.52 -1.90
N GLU A 167 -14.10 22.60 -1.13
CA GLU A 167 -13.49 22.63 0.20
C GLU A 167 -14.26 21.74 1.17
N LEU A 168 -13.54 20.75 1.71
CA LEU A 168 -13.96 19.92 2.83
C LEU A 168 -13.01 20.17 4.01
N ASN A 169 -13.55 20.61 5.14
CA ASN A 169 -12.78 21.08 6.30
C ASN A 169 -12.73 20.07 7.44
N SER A 170 -13.62 19.07 7.44
CA SER A 170 -13.68 18.06 8.48
C SER A 170 -12.41 17.21 8.50
N THR A 171 -11.77 17.13 9.67
CA THR A 171 -10.59 16.28 9.89
C THR A 171 -10.96 14.82 10.13
N CYS A 172 -12.09 14.57 10.81
CA CYS A 172 -12.64 13.25 11.05
C CYS A 172 -13.31 12.71 9.79
N ALA A 173 -13.02 11.45 9.43
CA ALA A 173 -13.66 10.81 8.28
C ALA A 173 -15.19 10.79 8.40
N VAL A 174 -15.72 10.46 9.58
CA VAL A 174 -17.18 10.40 9.84
C VAL A 174 -17.86 11.75 9.65
N PHE A 175 -17.27 12.84 10.16
CA PHE A 175 -17.83 14.18 9.95
C PHE A 175 -17.64 14.65 8.50
N GLY A 176 -16.56 14.22 7.84
CA GLY A 176 -16.34 14.45 6.41
C GLY A 176 -17.42 13.82 5.54
N GLU A 177 -18.00 12.69 5.94
CA GLU A 177 -19.12 12.06 5.21
C GLU A 177 -20.36 12.97 5.24
N SER A 178 -20.68 13.50 6.41
CA SER A 178 -21.80 14.43 6.59
C SER A 178 -21.57 15.75 5.84
N GLU A 179 -20.35 16.27 5.87
CA GLU A 179 -19.97 17.47 5.10
C GLU A 179 -20.11 17.25 3.60
N LEU A 180 -19.65 16.10 3.08
CA LEU A 180 -19.75 15.76 1.66
C LEU A 180 -21.22 15.66 1.22
N ILE A 181 -22.08 15.05 2.03
CA ILE A 181 -23.54 15.02 1.78
C ILE A 181 -24.11 16.44 1.72
N GLY A 182 -23.68 17.33 2.63
CA GLY A 182 -24.05 18.74 2.58
C GLY A 182 -23.69 19.40 1.24
N LYS A 183 -22.47 19.16 0.75
CA LYS A 183 -22.01 19.69 -0.55
C LYS A 183 -22.75 19.11 -1.75
N ILE A 184 -23.19 17.85 -1.68
CA ILE A 184 -24.09 17.27 -2.68
C ILE A 184 -25.44 18.02 -2.70
N VAL A 185 -26.01 18.28 -1.52
CA VAL A 185 -27.30 19.01 -1.39
C VAL A 185 -27.19 20.46 -1.86
N GLU A 186 -26.03 21.10 -1.66
CA GLU A 186 -25.72 22.43 -2.19
C GLU A 186 -25.61 22.47 -3.74
N GLY A 187 -25.57 21.30 -4.39
CA GLY A 187 -25.60 21.18 -5.86
C GLY A 187 -24.24 21.24 -6.54
N PHE A 188 -23.15 20.98 -5.81
CA PHE A 188 -21.80 20.93 -6.42
C PHE A 188 -21.68 19.78 -7.43
N PRO A 189 -20.96 19.98 -8.55
CA PRO A 189 -20.73 18.91 -9.53
C PRO A 189 -19.93 17.74 -8.94
N LEU A 190 -20.23 16.52 -9.39
CA LEU A 190 -19.53 15.30 -8.97
C LEU A 190 -18.01 15.41 -9.11
N ALA A 191 -17.52 16.02 -10.20
CA ALA A 191 -16.10 16.21 -10.45
C ALA A 191 -15.41 17.06 -9.37
N GLU A 192 -16.05 18.16 -8.95
CA GLU A 192 -15.52 19.06 -7.92
C GLU A 192 -15.57 18.40 -6.53
N LEU A 193 -16.64 17.65 -6.24
CA LEU A 193 -16.80 16.86 -5.01
C LEU A 193 -15.69 15.80 -4.89
N ALA A 194 -15.48 15.02 -5.96
CA ALA A 194 -14.45 14.01 -6.06
C ALA A 194 -13.03 14.60 -5.92
N ALA A 195 -12.77 15.74 -6.58
CA ALA A 195 -11.52 16.47 -6.41
C ALA A 195 -11.33 16.97 -4.96
N GLY A 196 -12.41 17.41 -4.29
CA GLY A 196 -12.40 17.77 -2.87
C GLY A 196 -12.00 16.61 -1.95
N VAL A 197 -12.54 15.42 -2.19
CA VAL A 197 -12.18 14.18 -1.48
C VAL A 197 -10.69 13.85 -1.68
N ASN A 198 -10.20 13.84 -2.93
CA ASN A 198 -8.78 13.57 -3.23
C ASN A 198 -7.84 14.62 -2.61
N SER A 199 -8.23 15.90 -2.66
CA SER A 199 -7.46 16.98 -2.03
C SER A 199 -7.39 16.83 -0.51
N THR A 200 -8.48 16.37 0.12
CA THR A 200 -8.57 16.23 1.57
C THR A 200 -7.59 15.20 2.12
N ILE A 201 -7.44 14.04 1.49
CA ILE A 201 -6.45 13.05 1.93
C ILE A 201 -5.02 13.59 1.78
N VAL A 202 -4.72 14.29 0.69
CA VAL A 202 -3.40 14.89 0.43
C VAL A 202 -3.09 15.98 1.47
N LYS A 203 -4.04 16.87 1.76
CA LYS A 203 -3.91 17.91 2.81
C LYS A 203 -3.58 17.33 4.18
N ARG A 204 -3.97 16.09 4.47
CA ARG A 204 -3.64 15.38 5.73
C ARG A 204 -2.24 14.77 5.71
N ILE A 205 -1.72 14.39 4.54
CA ILE A 205 -0.37 13.80 4.38
C ILE A 205 0.71 14.88 4.28
N LEU A 206 0.46 16.02 3.63
CA LEU A 206 1.49 17.05 3.41
C LEU A 206 2.17 17.57 4.69
N PRO A 207 1.46 17.85 5.80
CA PRO A 207 2.10 18.28 7.04
C PRO A 207 3.08 17.24 7.59
N LEU A 208 2.73 15.95 7.43
CA LEU A 208 3.52 14.81 7.88
C LEU A 208 4.83 14.66 7.11
N LEU A 209 4.86 15.11 5.84
CA LEU A 209 6.05 15.07 5.00
C LEU A 209 7.08 16.15 5.34
N ARG A 210 6.72 17.19 6.11
CA ARG A 210 7.60 18.33 6.39
C ARG A 210 8.84 17.95 7.19
N SER A 211 8.77 16.92 8.03
CA SER A 211 9.91 16.41 8.79
C SER A 211 10.86 15.53 7.95
N PHE A 212 10.47 15.18 6.72
CA PHE A 212 11.22 14.28 5.85
C PHE A 212 11.92 15.06 4.73
N THR A 213 13.23 14.86 4.60
CA THR A 213 14.09 15.60 3.66
C THR A 213 14.21 14.87 2.31
N GLY A 214 14.65 15.59 1.28
CA GLY A 214 14.92 15.03 -0.05
C GLY A 214 13.83 15.29 -1.08
N GLU A 215 14.22 15.15 -2.34
CA GLU A 215 13.50 15.65 -3.53
C GLU A 215 12.57 14.62 -4.18
N VAL A 216 12.69 13.34 -3.80
CA VAL A 216 11.96 12.23 -4.41
C VAL A 216 11.08 11.53 -3.40
N LEU A 217 9.79 11.43 -3.71
CA LEU A 217 8.84 10.58 -3.01
C LEU A 217 8.62 9.30 -3.82
N VAL A 218 8.71 8.15 -3.19
CA VAL A 218 8.23 6.88 -3.77
C VAL A 218 6.85 6.62 -3.19
N PHE A 219 5.81 6.53 -4.02
CA PHE A 219 4.43 6.40 -3.57
C PHE A 219 3.91 4.97 -3.80
N THR A 220 3.57 4.27 -2.71
CA THR A 220 3.12 2.86 -2.71
C THR A 220 1.81 2.65 -1.96
N GLY A 221 1.34 1.40 -1.95
CA GLY A 221 0.06 1.01 -1.36
C GLY A 221 -1.08 1.06 -2.38
N GLY A 222 -2.27 0.61 -1.97
CA GLY A 222 -3.43 0.57 -2.87
C GLY A 222 -3.89 1.95 -3.34
N VAL A 223 -3.71 2.99 -2.50
CA VAL A 223 -4.08 4.36 -2.86
C VAL A 223 -3.18 4.94 -3.94
N ALA A 224 -1.99 4.37 -4.19
CA ALA A 224 -1.12 4.83 -5.27
C ALA A 224 -1.71 4.60 -6.68
N HIS A 225 -2.75 3.77 -6.82
CA HIS A 225 -3.54 3.66 -8.05
C HIS A 225 -4.44 4.88 -8.30
N ASN A 226 -4.72 5.70 -7.27
CA ASN A 226 -5.45 6.94 -7.43
C ASN A 226 -4.51 8.02 -7.99
N HIS A 227 -4.56 8.21 -9.31
CA HIS A 227 -3.71 9.17 -10.03
C HIS A 227 -3.90 10.61 -9.54
N ALA A 228 -5.12 11.00 -9.17
CA ALA A 228 -5.40 12.32 -8.60
C ALA A 228 -4.62 12.57 -7.31
N VAL A 229 -4.63 11.60 -6.38
CA VAL A 229 -3.86 11.68 -5.13
C VAL A 229 -2.37 11.81 -5.42
N GLY A 230 -1.84 11.02 -6.37
CA GLY A 230 -0.45 11.15 -6.82
C GLY A 230 -0.12 12.56 -7.33
N ARG A 231 -0.90 13.09 -8.27
CA ARG A 231 -0.67 14.44 -8.83
C ARG A 231 -0.77 15.55 -7.78
N LEU A 232 -1.77 15.47 -6.90
CA LEU A 232 -1.97 16.44 -5.83
C LEU A 232 -0.85 16.36 -4.79
N LEU A 233 -0.34 15.17 -4.48
CA LEU A 233 0.78 14.98 -3.58
C LEU A 233 2.08 15.55 -4.17
N GLU A 234 2.32 15.38 -5.47
CA GLU A 234 3.47 15.96 -6.17
C GLU A 234 3.39 17.50 -6.13
N ALA A 235 2.26 18.05 -6.56
CA ALA A 235 2.03 19.50 -6.56
C ALA A 235 2.12 20.10 -5.15
N GLY A 236 1.53 19.46 -4.15
CA GLY A 236 1.47 19.97 -2.78
C GLY A 236 2.78 19.82 -1.99
N SER A 237 3.60 18.83 -2.33
CA SER A 237 4.90 18.61 -1.68
C SER A 237 6.03 19.36 -2.36
N GLY A 238 5.88 19.70 -3.64
CA GLY A 238 6.96 20.26 -4.47
C GLY A 238 8.08 19.26 -4.78
N LYS A 239 7.85 17.97 -4.52
CA LYS A 239 8.82 16.89 -4.70
C LYS A 239 8.40 16.01 -5.86
N ARG A 240 9.39 15.46 -6.60
CA ARG A 240 9.14 14.50 -7.67
C ARG A 240 8.51 13.23 -7.10
N ILE A 241 7.41 12.77 -7.69
CA ILE A 241 6.82 11.48 -7.33
C ILE A 241 7.26 10.38 -8.29
N VAL A 242 7.57 9.22 -7.72
CA VAL A 242 7.80 7.97 -8.42
C VAL A 242 6.81 6.94 -7.89
N VAL A 243 5.91 6.47 -8.74
CA VAL A 243 5.03 5.33 -8.42
C VAL A 243 5.68 4.08 -9.02
N PRO A 244 6.03 3.06 -8.23
CA PRO A 244 6.54 1.79 -8.75
C PRO A 244 5.53 1.12 -9.69
N LYS A 245 6.00 0.17 -10.50
CA LYS A 245 5.12 -0.57 -11.43
C LYS A 245 3.99 -1.30 -10.70
N GLU A 246 4.30 -1.90 -9.55
CA GLU A 246 3.38 -2.71 -8.76
C GLU A 246 3.27 -2.13 -7.34
N PRO A 247 2.65 -0.95 -7.16
CA PRO A 247 2.73 -0.19 -5.92
C PRO A 247 1.95 -0.85 -4.77
N GLN A 248 0.85 -1.55 -5.07
CA GLN A 248 0.07 -2.30 -4.08
C GLN A 248 0.75 -3.60 -3.63
N PHE A 249 1.61 -4.19 -4.48
CA PHE A 249 2.35 -5.42 -4.20
C PHE A 249 3.72 -5.17 -3.56
N ASN A 250 4.05 -3.90 -3.31
CA ASN A 250 5.39 -3.49 -2.88
C ASN A 250 5.91 -4.24 -1.64
N GLY A 251 5.06 -4.46 -0.63
CA GLY A 251 5.40 -5.25 0.55
C GLY A 251 5.70 -6.72 0.22
N ALA A 252 4.85 -7.37 -0.57
CA ALA A 252 5.01 -8.77 -0.98
C ALA A 252 6.26 -8.98 -1.85
N ILE A 253 6.54 -8.05 -2.76
CA ILE A 253 7.78 -8.03 -3.56
C ILE A 253 9.00 -7.86 -2.66
N GLY A 254 8.91 -6.97 -1.67
CA GLY A 254 9.96 -6.79 -0.66
C GLY A 254 10.25 -8.04 0.18
N CYS A 255 9.21 -8.81 0.53
CA CYS A 255 9.36 -10.12 1.15
C CYS A 255 10.15 -11.09 0.26
N CYS A 256 9.90 -11.10 -1.05
CA CYS A 256 10.68 -11.92 -1.98
C CYS A 256 12.15 -11.47 -2.06
N CYS A 257 12.39 -10.17 -2.02
CA CYS A 257 13.75 -9.61 -2.01
C CYS A 257 14.54 -10.03 -0.76
N GLU A 258 13.87 -10.14 0.39
CA GLU A 258 14.47 -10.64 1.64
C GLU A 258 14.72 -12.14 1.61
N GLY A 259 13.82 -12.92 1.01
CA GLY A 259 13.88 -14.38 0.98
C GLY A 259 14.96 -14.97 0.07
N ARG A 260 15.69 -14.11 -0.66
CA ARG A 260 16.83 -14.51 -1.48
C ARG A 260 17.97 -14.96 -0.57
N VAL A 261 18.43 -16.18 -0.77
CA VAL A 261 19.58 -16.77 -0.07
C VAL A 261 20.81 -16.70 -0.94
#